data_AF-A0A6A0H578-F1
#
_entry.id   AF-A0A6A0H578-F1
#
_cell.length_a   1.000
_cell.length_b   1.000
_cell.length_c   1.000
_cell.angle_alpha   90.00
_cell.angle_beta   90.00
_cell.angle_gamma   90.00
#
_symmetry.space_group_name_H-M   'P 1'
#
loop_
_entity.id
_entity.type
_entity.pdbx_description
1 polymer ?
#
loop_
_entity_poly.entity_id
_entity_poly.type
_entity_poly.pdbx_seq_one_letter_code
_entity_poly.pdbx_strand_id
1 'polypeptide(L)'
;MSTETRCSIEEIRALREAHNQFQRSLSTAQADFEALAALDQQIKNYNVGPNPYTWFTMEALEDTWRNLQKIIKERDVELAKEAQRQEENDKLRKEFAKHANSFYNWLTETRFSLLGFTMLGYDARSAMMEGSGTLEQQLEATRLKALQVREHRSDLKKIEDLGQILEEHLILDNRYTEHSTVGLAQQWDQLDQLGMRMQHNLEQQIQARNQSGVSEDALKEFSMMFKVCSGGVQMFEVCS
;
A
#
# COMPACT_ATOMS: atom_id res chain seq x y z
N MET A 1 24.05 8.18 -8.32
CA MET A 1 22.84 7.63 -7.66
C MET A 1 21.65 8.29 -8.29
N SER A 2 20.95 7.52 -9.11
CA SER A 2 19.93 7.95 -10.07
C SER A 2 18.72 8.57 -9.37
N THR A 3 18.27 9.73 -9.85
CA THR A 3 17.04 10.42 -9.47
C THR A 3 15.77 9.75 -10.03
N GLU A 4 15.86 8.51 -10.53
CA GLU A 4 14.84 7.85 -11.36
C GLU A 4 13.61 7.32 -10.61
N THR A 5 13.62 7.34 -9.27
CA THR A 5 12.56 6.73 -8.45
C THR A 5 11.58 7.72 -7.83
N ARG A 6 11.68 9.03 -8.14
CA ARG A 6 10.84 10.05 -7.51
C ARG A 6 9.78 10.68 -8.41
N CYS A 7 9.68 10.28 -9.67
CA CYS A 7 8.66 10.86 -10.54
C CYS A 7 7.28 10.29 -10.22
N SER A 8 6.34 11.11 -9.73
CA SER A 8 4.94 10.69 -9.58
C SER A 8 4.22 10.69 -10.94
N ILE A 9 3.03 10.06 -11.01
CA ILE A 9 2.15 10.19 -12.18
C ILE A 9 1.82 11.67 -12.48
N GLU A 10 1.62 12.48 -11.45
CA GLU A 10 1.34 13.91 -11.63
C GLU A 10 2.56 14.64 -12.20
N GLU A 11 3.76 14.30 -11.75
CA GLU A 11 5.00 14.90 -12.26
C GLU A 11 5.25 14.56 -13.74
N ILE A 12 5.10 13.29 -14.15
CA ILE A 12 5.29 12.92 -15.55
C ILE A 12 4.22 13.55 -16.46
N ARG A 13 2.99 13.72 -15.97
CA ARG A 13 1.94 14.47 -16.70
C ARG A 13 2.32 15.94 -16.86
N ALA A 14 2.82 16.58 -15.80
CA ALA A 14 3.28 17.96 -15.86
C ALA A 14 4.45 18.14 -16.84
N LEU A 15 5.42 17.21 -16.84
CA LEU A 15 6.54 17.21 -17.78
C LEU A 15 6.08 17.07 -19.23
N ARG A 16 5.12 16.17 -19.50
CA ARG A 16 4.53 16.01 -20.84
C ARG A 16 3.78 17.26 -21.30
N GLU A 17 3.02 17.88 -20.42
CA GLU A 17 2.30 19.11 -20.76
C GLU A 17 3.26 20.27 -21.04
N ALA A 18 4.30 20.43 -20.21
CA ALA A 18 5.36 21.41 -20.46
C ALA A 18 6.07 21.16 -21.81
N HIS A 19 6.32 19.89 -22.15
CA HIS A 19 6.91 19.52 -23.44
C HIS A 19 5.99 19.85 -24.62
N ASN A 20 4.69 19.56 -24.51
CA ASN A 20 3.70 19.94 -25.53
C ASN A 20 3.62 21.46 -25.72
N GLN A 21 3.67 22.23 -24.64
CA GLN A 21 3.69 23.69 -24.71
C GLN A 21 4.96 24.21 -25.40
N PHE A 22 6.12 23.62 -25.09
CA PHE A 22 7.36 23.91 -25.79
C PHE A 22 7.24 23.63 -27.29
N GLN A 23 6.73 22.46 -27.68
CA GLN A 23 6.52 22.12 -29.09
C GLN A 23 5.59 23.10 -29.82
N ARG A 24 4.51 23.55 -29.16
CA ARG A 24 3.61 24.57 -29.72
C ARG A 24 4.33 25.91 -29.96
N SER A 25 5.28 26.28 -29.10
CA SER A 25 6.06 27.51 -29.27
C SER A 25 6.99 27.48 -30.49
N LEU A 26 7.33 26.28 -31.00
CA LEU A 26 8.23 26.12 -32.14
C LEU A 26 7.63 26.59 -33.47
N SER A 27 6.31 26.71 -33.60
CA SER A 27 5.72 27.25 -34.84
C SER A 27 6.18 28.68 -35.12
N THR A 28 6.29 29.50 -34.07
CA THR A 28 6.80 30.87 -34.18
C THR A 28 8.29 30.85 -34.51
N ALA A 29 9.07 30.04 -33.79
CA ALA A 29 10.52 29.92 -34.03
C ALA A 29 10.83 29.40 -35.44
N GLN A 30 10.00 28.51 -35.98
CA GLN A 30 10.12 28.02 -37.35
C GLN A 30 9.86 29.12 -38.37
N ALA A 31 8.84 29.96 -38.16
CA ALA A 31 8.57 31.10 -39.03
C ALA A 31 9.73 32.11 -39.04
N ASP A 32 10.32 32.39 -37.87
CA ASP A 32 11.49 33.26 -37.74
C ASP A 32 12.71 32.66 -38.45
N PHE A 33 12.91 31.35 -38.34
CA PHE A 33 13.97 30.62 -39.03
C PHE A 33 13.82 30.68 -40.56
N GLU A 34 12.61 30.48 -41.07
CA GLU A 34 12.30 30.60 -42.50
C GLU A 34 12.50 32.03 -43.02
N ALA A 35 12.14 33.04 -42.23
CA ALA A 35 12.36 34.45 -42.56
C ALA A 35 13.87 34.79 -42.64
N LEU A 36 14.68 34.26 -41.70
CA LEU A 36 16.15 34.40 -41.74
C LEU A 36 16.75 33.75 -42.98
N ALA A 37 16.29 32.56 -43.36
CA ALA A 37 16.74 31.87 -44.57
C ALA A 37 16.43 32.68 -45.84
N ALA A 38 15.24 33.30 -45.91
CA ALA A 38 14.86 34.16 -47.02
C ALA A 38 15.74 35.43 -47.11
N LEU A 39 16.05 36.05 -45.96
CA LEU A 39 16.96 37.20 -45.90
C LEU A 39 18.38 36.83 -46.35
N ASP A 40 18.91 35.69 -45.90
CA ASP A 40 20.24 35.21 -46.32
C ASP A 40 20.30 34.97 -47.84
N GLN A 41 19.25 34.39 -48.44
CA GLN A 41 19.13 34.26 -49.89
C GLN A 41 19.11 35.62 -50.61
N GLN A 42 18.36 36.59 -50.10
CA GLN A 42 18.34 37.94 -50.67
C GLN A 42 19.72 38.60 -50.61
N ILE A 43 20.44 38.48 -49.48
CA ILE A 43 21.79 39.03 -49.31
C ILE A 43 22.76 38.39 -50.32
N LYS A 44 22.70 37.07 -50.49
CA LYS A 44 23.53 36.34 -51.47
C LYS A 44 23.29 36.81 -52.91
N ASN A 45 22.05 37.19 -53.27
CA ASN A 45 21.74 37.70 -54.61
C ASN A 45 22.43 39.04 -54.93
N TYR A 46 22.85 39.82 -53.93
CA TYR A 46 23.64 41.03 -54.15
C TYR A 46 25.13 40.76 -54.42
N ASN A 47 25.55 39.48 -54.44
CA ASN A 47 26.91 39.04 -54.74
C ASN A 47 27.98 39.68 -53.81
N VAL A 48 27.58 39.97 -52.57
CA VAL A 48 28.43 40.53 -51.54
C VAL A 48 29.28 39.44 -50.87
N GLY A 49 30.41 39.84 -50.27
CA GLY A 49 31.25 38.95 -49.48
C GLY A 49 30.55 38.43 -48.20
N PRO A 50 31.24 37.60 -47.40
CA PRO A 50 30.68 37.04 -46.17
C PRO A 50 30.24 38.13 -45.18
N ASN A 51 29.19 37.85 -44.42
CA ASN A 51 28.59 38.81 -43.48
C ASN A 51 29.60 39.21 -42.38
N PRO A 52 29.98 40.50 -42.26
CA PRO A 52 30.96 40.93 -41.27
C PRO A 52 30.37 41.15 -39.87
N TYR A 53 29.04 41.11 -39.72
CA TYR A 53 28.35 41.45 -38.47
C TYR A 53 27.98 40.24 -37.60
N THR A 54 28.13 39.02 -38.12
CA THR A 54 27.86 37.78 -37.38
C THR A 54 28.75 36.65 -37.87
N TRP A 55 29.10 35.74 -36.96
CA TRP A 55 29.84 34.51 -37.26
C TRP A 55 28.92 33.30 -37.49
N PHE A 56 27.61 33.45 -37.28
CA PHE A 56 26.62 32.41 -37.54
C PHE A 56 26.31 32.33 -39.05
N THR A 57 26.48 31.14 -39.63
CA THR A 57 26.07 30.84 -41.00
C THR A 57 24.70 30.17 -41.02
N MET A 58 23.98 30.30 -42.14
CA MET A 58 22.70 29.61 -42.31
C MET A 58 22.85 28.08 -42.20
N GLU A 59 23.96 27.51 -42.67
CA GLU A 59 24.27 26.08 -42.55
C GLU A 59 24.38 25.63 -41.07
N ALA A 60 25.08 26.39 -40.23
CA ALA A 60 25.18 26.09 -38.80
C ALA A 60 23.81 26.20 -38.10
N LEU A 61 22.99 27.18 -38.50
CA LEU A 61 21.62 27.32 -37.99
C LEU A 61 20.73 26.15 -38.44
N GLU A 62 20.83 25.69 -39.68
CA GLU A 62 20.11 24.51 -40.17
C GLU A 62 20.49 23.25 -39.40
N ASP A 63 21.78 23.05 -39.13
CA ASP A 63 22.25 21.90 -38.36
C ASP A 63 21.74 21.93 -36.92
N THR A 64 21.76 23.09 -36.26
CA THR A 64 21.20 23.23 -34.90
C THR A 64 19.69 23.00 -34.89
N TRP A 65 18.96 23.47 -35.90
CA TRP A 65 17.53 23.25 -36.05
C TRP A 65 17.19 21.76 -36.26
N ARG A 66 17.94 21.06 -37.13
CA ARG A 66 17.80 19.60 -37.32
C ARG A 66 18.09 18.83 -36.04
N ASN A 67 19.14 19.21 -35.31
CA ASN A 67 19.48 18.59 -34.04
C ASN A 67 18.39 18.82 -32.98
N LEU A 68 17.82 20.02 -32.90
CA LEU A 68 16.69 20.32 -32.03
C LEU A 68 15.49 19.43 -32.33
N GLN A 69 15.11 19.29 -33.61
CA GLN A 69 14.02 18.41 -34.03
C GLN A 69 14.28 16.93 -33.66
N LYS A 70 15.53 16.48 -33.75
CA LYS A 70 15.93 15.14 -33.32
C LYS A 70 15.74 14.95 -31.81
N ILE A 71 16.27 15.87 -31.00
CA ILE A 71 16.19 15.81 -29.53
C ILE A 71 14.73 15.83 -29.06
N ILE A 72 13.86 16.62 -29.70
CA ILE A 72 12.42 16.66 -29.39
C ILE A 72 11.79 15.28 -29.58
N LYS A 73 12.04 14.62 -30.71
CA LYS A 73 11.50 13.27 -30.98
C LYS A 73 12.02 12.23 -29.99
N GLU A 74 13.31 12.30 -29.64
CA GLU A 74 13.89 11.42 -28.62
C GLU A 74 13.21 11.66 -27.26
N ARG A 75 13.00 12.92 -26.90
CA ARG A 75 12.33 13.30 -25.65
C ARG A 75 10.87 12.84 -25.58
N ASP A 76 10.13 12.91 -26.69
CA ASP A 76 8.76 12.39 -26.78
C ASP A 76 8.71 10.90 -26.45
N VAL A 77 9.65 10.12 -27.01
CA VAL A 77 9.74 8.67 -26.77
C VAL A 77 10.08 8.38 -25.32
N GLU A 78 11.03 9.10 -24.74
CA GLU A 78 11.39 8.95 -23.32
C GLU A 78 10.23 9.28 -22.39
N LEU A 79 9.54 10.41 -22.61
CA LEU A 79 8.39 10.83 -21.81
C LEU A 79 7.22 9.84 -21.92
N ALA A 80 7.00 9.26 -23.10
CA ALA A 80 5.98 8.24 -23.31
C ALA A 80 6.31 6.94 -22.55
N LYS A 81 7.56 6.46 -22.64
CA LYS A 81 8.03 5.28 -21.90
C LYS A 81 7.92 5.48 -20.39
N GLU A 82 8.34 6.63 -19.89
CA GLU A 82 8.26 6.95 -18.47
C GLU A 82 6.82 7.06 -18.00
N ALA A 83 5.92 7.66 -18.80
CA ALA A 83 4.50 7.73 -18.46
C ALA A 83 3.86 6.34 -18.34
N GLN A 84 4.17 5.44 -19.27
CA GLN A 84 3.70 4.05 -19.21
C GLN A 84 4.23 3.34 -17.97
N ARG A 85 5.53 3.48 -17.68
CA ARG A 85 6.14 2.90 -16.48
C ARG A 85 5.45 3.37 -15.20
N GLN A 86 5.14 4.67 -15.10
CA GLN A 86 4.46 5.22 -13.92
C GLN A 86 3.02 4.74 -13.79
N GLU A 87 2.31 4.56 -14.91
CA GLU A 87 0.96 3.99 -14.91
C GLU A 87 0.95 2.52 -14.47
N GLU A 88 1.90 1.71 -14.96
CA GLU A 88 2.10 0.32 -14.53
C GLU A 88 2.46 0.24 -13.03
N ASN A 89 3.35 1.10 -12.57
CA ASN A 89 3.73 1.18 -11.16
C ASN A 89 2.54 1.55 -10.25
N ASP A 90 1.68 2.48 -10.66
CA ASP A 90 0.48 2.85 -9.89
C ASP A 90 -0.57 1.73 -9.89
N LYS A 91 -0.68 0.98 -10.98
CA LYS A 91 -1.53 -0.21 -11.03
C LYS A 91 -1.06 -1.26 -10.02
N LEU A 92 0.25 -1.52 -9.95
CA LEU A 92 0.83 -2.43 -8.96
C LEU A 92 0.57 -1.94 -7.53
N ARG A 93 0.74 -0.63 -7.26
CA ARG A 93 0.42 -0.04 -5.94
C ARG A 93 -1.03 -0.27 -5.54
N LYS A 94 -1.98 -0.05 -6.46
CA LYS A 94 -3.42 -0.28 -6.22
C LYS A 94 -3.74 -1.75 -5.98
N GLU A 95 -3.12 -2.64 -6.75
CA GLU A 95 -3.33 -4.08 -6.61
C GLU A 95 -2.84 -4.59 -5.25
N PHE A 96 -1.61 -4.24 -4.87
CA PHE A 96 -1.09 -4.52 -3.54
C PHE A 96 -2.01 -3.96 -2.44
N ALA A 97 -2.40 -2.69 -2.54
CA ALA A 97 -3.24 -2.04 -1.54
C ALA A 97 -4.61 -2.71 -1.39
N LYS A 98 -5.23 -3.14 -2.50
CA LYS A 98 -6.48 -3.88 -2.48
C LYS A 98 -6.35 -5.18 -1.67
N HIS A 99 -5.31 -5.96 -1.92
CA HIS A 99 -5.07 -7.22 -1.21
C HIS A 99 -4.70 -6.97 0.25
N ALA A 100 -3.80 -6.03 0.52
CA ALA A 100 -3.36 -5.65 1.85
C ALA A 100 -4.51 -5.17 2.74
N ASN A 101 -5.32 -4.22 2.26
CA ASN A 101 -6.46 -3.68 3.01
C ASN A 101 -7.53 -4.74 3.27
N SER A 102 -7.84 -5.57 2.26
CA SER A 102 -8.81 -6.67 2.44
C SER A 102 -8.33 -7.68 3.48
N PHE A 103 -7.05 -8.06 3.43
CA PHE A 103 -6.48 -9.02 4.36
C PHE A 103 -6.38 -8.46 5.79
N TYR A 104 -6.01 -7.18 5.92
CA TYR A 104 -6.01 -6.48 7.20
C TYR A 104 -7.39 -6.44 7.87
N ASN A 105 -8.44 -6.10 7.10
CA ASN A 105 -9.80 -6.08 7.61
C ASN A 105 -10.21 -7.47 8.10
N TRP A 106 -9.93 -8.51 7.32
CA TRP A 106 -10.21 -9.88 7.71
C TRP A 106 -9.42 -10.32 8.97
N LEU A 107 -8.13 -9.96 9.09
CA LEU A 107 -7.33 -10.22 10.28
C LEU A 107 -7.95 -9.57 11.52
N THR A 108 -8.38 -8.32 11.37
CA THR A 108 -8.98 -7.52 12.43
C THR A 108 -10.32 -8.11 12.87
N GLU A 109 -11.21 -8.42 11.93
CA GLU A 109 -12.50 -9.05 12.19
C GLU A 109 -12.34 -10.43 12.85
N THR A 110 -11.40 -11.25 12.36
CA THR A 110 -11.13 -12.58 12.91
C THR A 110 -10.57 -12.49 14.33
N ARG A 111 -9.68 -11.52 14.59
CA ARG A 111 -9.16 -11.24 15.94
C ARG A 111 -10.28 -10.83 16.89
N PHE A 112 -11.15 -9.93 16.47
CA PHE A 112 -12.31 -9.51 17.27
C PHE A 112 -13.26 -10.68 17.53
N SER A 113 -13.56 -11.49 16.52
CA SER A 113 -14.38 -12.69 16.64
C SER A 113 -13.80 -13.69 17.64
N LEU A 114 -12.48 -13.92 17.64
CA LEU A 114 -11.83 -14.81 18.61
C LEU A 114 -11.89 -14.25 20.03
N LEU A 115 -11.73 -12.94 20.20
CA LEU A 115 -11.80 -12.28 21.50
C LEU A 115 -13.25 -12.06 21.98
N GLY A 116 -14.26 -12.49 21.23
CA GLY A 116 -15.67 -12.34 21.58
C GLY A 116 -16.23 -10.92 21.38
N PHE A 117 -15.51 -10.04 20.67
CA PHE A 117 -15.96 -8.70 20.32
C PHE A 117 -16.67 -8.69 18.96
N THR A 118 -17.92 -8.25 18.90
CA THR A 118 -18.61 -7.94 17.64
C THR A 118 -18.53 -6.44 17.35
N MET A 119 -18.36 -6.09 16.07
CA MET A 119 -18.14 -4.69 15.62
C MET A 119 -19.34 -3.76 15.87
N LEU A 120 -20.53 -4.34 16.12
CA LEU A 120 -21.71 -3.63 16.62
C LEU A 120 -21.60 -3.53 18.13
N GLY A 121 -20.81 -2.56 18.60
CA GLY A 121 -20.59 -2.32 20.02
C GLY A 121 -21.89 -2.08 20.77
N TYR A 122 -22.47 -3.14 21.32
CA TYR A 122 -23.22 -3.25 22.56
C TYR A 122 -23.21 -4.75 22.89
N ASP A 123 -22.67 -5.12 24.05
CA ASP A 123 -22.76 -6.43 24.71
C ASP A 123 -21.70 -7.54 24.49
N ALA A 124 -20.51 -7.24 23.94
CA ALA A 124 -19.43 -8.23 23.87
C ALA A 124 -18.68 -8.48 25.19
N ARG A 125 -18.77 -7.57 26.18
CA ARG A 125 -18.27 -7.90 27.52
C ARG A 125 -19.08 -9.04 28.14
N SER A 126 -20.33 -9.20 27.70
CA SER A 126 -21.25 -10.26 28.13
C SER A 126 -21.06 -11.57 27.36
N ALA A 127 -20.53 -11.62 26.13
CA ALA A 127 -20.32 -12.89 25.42
C ALA A 127 -19.17 -13.76 25.98
N MET A 128 -18.16 -13.13 26.60
CA MET A 128 -17.18 -13.86 27.43
C MET A 128 -17.58 -13.97 28.91
N MET A 129 -18.61 -13.23 29.36
CA MET A 129 -19.16 -13.35 30.72
C MET A 129 -20.33 -14.34 30.83
N GLU A 130 -21.03 -14.56 29.73
CA GLU A 130 -22.04 -15.56 29.46
C GLU A 130 -21.52 -16.35 28.27
N GLY A 131 -20.71 -17.37 28.56
CA GLY A 131 -20.30 -18.34 27.56
C GLY A 131 -21.51 -18.89 26.82
N SER A 132 -21.74 -18.42 25.59
CA SER A 132 -22.74 -19.02 24.72
C SER A 132 -22.16 -20.35 24.24
N GLY A 133 -22.43 -21.39 25.02
CA GLY A 133 -22.02 -22.76 24.74
C GLY A 133 -21.02 -23.33 25.74
N THR A 134 -20.99 -24.67 25.81
CA THR A 134 -20.10 -25.40 26.71
C THR A 134 -18.63 -25.15 26.35
N LEU A 135 -17.70 -25.41 27.28
CA LEU A 135 -16.25 -25.31 27.01
C LEU A 135 -15.85 -26.12 25.76
N GLU A 136 -16.49 -27.25 25.52
CA GLU A 136 -16.32 -28.08 24.33
C GLU A 136 -16.78 -27.37 23.04
N GLN A 137 -17.91 -26.64 23.08
CA GLN A 137 -18.40 -25.87 21.94
C GLN A 137 -17.49 -24.66 21.63
N GLN A 138 -16.99 -23.99 22.67
CA GLN A 138 -16.02 -22.90 22.52
C GLN A 138 -14.69 -23.39 21.94
N LEU A 139 -14.22 -24.56 22.38
CA LEU A 139 -13.01 -25.19 21.87
C LEU A 139 -13.15 -25.52 20.39
N GLU A 140 -14.28 -26.10 19.99
CA GLU A 140 -14.54 -26.44 18.59
C GLU A 140 -14.64 -25.19 17.71
N ALA A 141 -15.35 -24.15 18.16
CA ALA A 141 -15.41 -22.87 17.46
C ALA A 141 -14.01 -22.24 17.28
N THR A 142 -13.18 -22.29 18.32
CA THR A 142 -11.80 -21.78 18.28
C THR A 142 -10.91 -22.59 17.33
N ARG A 143 -11.09 -23.92 17.28
CA ARG A 143 -10.39 -24.80 16.33
C ARG A 143 -10.75 -24.48 14.89
N LEU A 144 -12.04 -24.34 14.59
CA LEU A 144 -12.51 -23.96 13.26
C LEU A 144 -11.95 -22.61 12.83
N LYS A 145 -11.96 -21.60 13.72
CA LYS A 145 -11.38 -20.29 13.43
C LYS A 145 -9.87 -20.35 13.21
N ALA A 146 -9.12 -21.11 13.99
CA ALA A 146 -7.69 -21.27 13.76
C ALA A 146 -7.36 -22.00 12.45
N LEU A 147 -8.18 -22.98 12.05
CA LEU A 147 -8.04 -23.61 10.74
C LEU A 147 -8.25 -22.60 9.61
N GLN A 148 -9.31 -21.78 9.69
CA GLN A 148 -9.54 -20.69 8.73
C GLN A 148 -8.33 -19.73 8.68
N VAL A 149 -7.74 -19.39 9.83
CA VAL A 149 -6.56 -18.52 9.87
C VAL A 149 -5.39 -19.11 9.08
N ARG A 150 -5.17 -20.42 9.19
CA ARG A 150 -4.12 -21.15 8.46
C ARG A 150 -4.42 -21.26 6.96
N GLU A 151 -5.67 -21.47 6.58
CA GLU A 151 -6.08 -21.53 5.17
C GLU A 151 -5.83 -20.19 4.45
N HIS A 152 -6.09 -19.07 5.11
CA HIS A 152 -5.80 -17.74 4.57
C HIS A 152 -4.31 -17.38 4.45
N ARG A 153 -3.38 -18.29 4.79
CA ARG A 153 -1.93 -18.12 4.54
C ARG A 153 -1.63 -17.91 3.05
N SER A 154 -2.45 -18.47 2.16
CA SER A 154 -2.30 -18.26 0.71
C SER A 154 -2.54 -16.80 0.29
N ASP A 155 -3.40 -16.07 1.00
CA ASP A 155 -3.64 -14.65 0.70
C ASP A 155 -2.49 -13.79 1.18
N LEU A 156 -1.91 -14.10 2.34
CA LEU A 156 -0.64 -13.50 2.77
C LEU A 156 0.47 -13.75 1.75
N LYS A 157 0.54 -14.96 1.17
CA LYS A 157 1.53 -15.27 0.13
C LYS A 157 1.38 -14.38 -1.11
N LYS A 158 0.15 -14.15 -1.59
CA LYS A 158 -0.09 -13.23 -2.71
C LYS A 158 0.39 -11.81 -2.40
N ILE A 159 0.22 -11.34 -1.15
CA ILE A 159 0.69 -10.02 -0.71
C ILE A 159 2.22 -10.00 -0.66
N GLU A 160 2.87 -11.07 -0.20
CA GLU A 160 4.32 -11.22 -0.22
C GLU A 160 4.87 -11.18 -1.66
N ASP A 161 4.27 -11.93 -2.58
CA ASP A 161 4.66 -11.96 -3.99
C ASP A 161 4.48 -10.58 -4.66
N LEU A 162 3.36 -9.89 -4.42
CA LEU A 162 3.14 -8.53 -4.91
C LEU A 162 4.12 -7.52 -4.28
N GLY A 163 4.42 -7.68 -2.99
CA GLY A 163 5.40 -6.86 -2.27
C GLY A 163 6.80 -7.00 -2.88
N GLN A 164 7.20 -8.21 -3.23
CA GLN A 164 8.47 -8.46 -3.92
C GLN A 164 8.51 -7.76 -5.29
N ILE A 165 7.44 -7.85 -6.07
CA ILE A 165 7.37 -7.16 -7.38
C ILE A 165 7.49 -5.63 -7.20
N LEU A 166 6.87 -5.06 -6.17
CA LEU A 166 7.02 -3.63 -5.87
C LEU A 166 8.48 -3.26 -5.54
N GLU A 167 9.15 -4.06 -4.72
CA GLU A 167 10.57 -3.85 -4.37
C GLU A 167 11.49 -3.97 -5.60
N GLU A 168 11.24 -4.95 -6.48
CA GLU A 168 11.96 -5.12 -7.75
C GLU A 168 11.80 -3.91 -8.67
N HIS A 169 10.62 -3.28 -8.67
CA HIS A 169 10.34 -2.02 -9.37
C HIS A 169 10.82 -0.77 -8.60
N LEU A 170 11.48 -0.94 -7.45
CA LEU A 170 11.94 0.12 -6.55
C LEU A 170 10.80 1.02 -6.05
N ILE A 171 9.59 0.47 -5.93
CA ILE A 171 8.42 1.15 -5.38
C ILE A 171 8.39 0.89 -3.87
N LEU A 172 8.79 1.89 -3.10
CA LEU A 172 8.89 1.78 -1.64
C LEU A 172 7.72 2.41 -0.89
N ASP A 173 6.98 3.29 -1.55
CA ASP A 173 5.84 4.02 -1.00
C ASP A 173 4.53 3.63 -1.70
N ASN A 174 3.46 3.51 -0.91
CA ASN A 174 2.14 3.22 -1.42
C ASN A 174 1.09 4.13 -0.77
N ARG A 175 0.59 5.11 -1.53
CA ARG A 175 -0.43 6.06 -1.03
C ARG A 175 -1.83 5.44 -0.80
N TYR A 176 -2.05 4.20 -1.23
CA TYR A 176 -3.36 3.54 -1.15
C TYR A 176 -3.49 2.58 0.04
N THR A 177 -2.42 2.33 0.79
CA THR A 177 -2.43 1.50 2.00
C THR A 177 -1.30 1.89 2.94
N GLU A 178 -1.56 1.85 4.24
CA GLU A 178 -0.54 2.02 5.28
C GLU A 178 0.08 0.68 5.72
N HIS A 179 -0.44 -0.44 5.19
CA HIS A 179 -0.04 -1.78 5.60
C HIS A 179 1.14 -2.29 4.77
N SER A 180 2.23 -2.63 5.45
CA SER A 180 3.39 -3.27 4.83
C SER A 180 3.26 -4.79 4.84
N THR A 181 3.92 -5.46 3.89
CA THR A 181 4.01 -6.93 3.81
C THR A 181 4.47 -7.53 5.14
N VAL A 182 5.54 -7.00 5.72
CA VAL A 182 6.10 -7.44 7.01
C VAL A 182 5.10 -7.22 8.14
N GLY A 183 4.42 -6.07 8.17
CA GLY A 183 3.43 -5.76 9.19
C GLY A 183 2.24 -6.72 9.17
N LEU A 184 1.73 -7.04 7.98
CA LEU A 184 0.62 -7.99 7.81
C LEU A 184 1.03 -9.42 8.16
N ALA A 185 2.23 -9.85 7.78
CA ALA A 185 2.77 -11.15 8.15
C ALA A 185 2.88 -11.29 9.68
N GLN A 186 3.39 -10.28 10.36
CA GLN A 186 3.48 -10.26 11.82
C GLN A 186 2.09 -10.31 12.48
N GLN A 187 1.11 -9.54 11.98
CA GLN A 187 -0.25 -9.55 12.52
C GLN A 187 -0.95 -10.90 12.34
N TRP A 188 -0.71 -11.59 11.21
CA TRP A 188 -1.20 -12.94 10.97
C TRP A 188 -0.57 -13.95 11.93
N ASP A 189 0.76 -13.93 12.11
CA ASP A 189 1.45 -14.82 13.05
C ASP A 189 0.95 -14.62 14.49
N GLN A 190 0.77 -13.36 14.92
CA GLN A 190 0.16 -13.04 16.21
C GLN A 190 -1.25 -13.63 16.37
N LEU A 191 -2.04 -13.63 15.30
CA LEU A 191 -3.41 -14.17 15.31
C LEU A 191 -3.42 -15.70 15.39
N ASP A 192 -2.55 -16.38 14.62
CA ASP A 192 -2.42 -17.84 14.68
C ASP A 192 -1.96 -18.30 16.07
N GLN A 193 -0.96 -17.62 16.65
CA GLN A 193 -0.51 -17.88 18.01
C GLN A 193 -1.59 -17.63 19.07
N LEU A 194 -2.41 -16.58 18.89
CA LEU A 194 -3.55 -16.34 19.77
C LEU A 194 -4.53 -17.50 19.73
N GLY A 195 -4.88 -17.99 18.53
CA GLY A 195 -5.73 -19.16 18.35
C GLY A 195 -5.18 -20.40 19.05
N MET A 196 -3.89 -20.68 18.91
CA MET A 196 -3.23 -21.80 19.60
C MET A 196 -3.31 -21.68 21.13
N ARG A 197 -3.01 -20.50 21.69
CA ARG A 197 -3.09 -20.27 23.14
C ARG A 197 -4.51 -20.44 23.68
N MET A 198 -5.51 -19.95 22.96
CA MET A 198 -6.91 -20.10 23.35
C MET A 198 -7.36 -21.56 23.36
N GLN A 199 -7.00 -22.34 22.32
CA GLN A 199 -7.31 -23.77 22.29
C GLN A 199 -6.67 -24.50 23.47
N HIS A 200 -5.38 -24.26 23.71
CA HIS A 200 -4.66 -24.87 24.82
C HIS A 200 -5.27 -24.53 26.18
N ASN A 201 -5.67 -23.27 26.37
CA ASN A 201 -6.30 -22.83 27.61
C ASN A 201 -7.67 -23.51 27.84
N LEU A 202 -8.50 -23.63 26.79
CA LEU A 202 -9.79 -24.31 26.88
C LEU A 202 -9.63 -25.82 27.16
N GLU A 203 -8.66 -26.47 26.51
CA GLU A 203 -8.34 -27.89 26.76
C GLU A 203 -7.93 -28.12 28.22
N GLN A 204 -7.06 -27.26 28.77
CA GLN A 204 -6.67 -27.35 30.18
C GLN A 204 -7.86 -27.14 31.13
N GLN A 205 -8.77 -26.20 30.83
CA GLN A 205 -9.98 -25.99 31.64
C GLN A 205 -10.90 -27.22 31.61
N ILE A 206 -11.13 -27.83 30.45
CA ILE A 206 -11.93 -29.06 30.31
C ILE A 206 -11.28 -30.20 31.10
N GLN A 207 -9.96 -30.36 30.99
CA GLN A 207 -9.23 -31.40 31.72
C GLN A 207 -9.33 -31.19 33.24
N ALA A 208 -9.13 -29.97 33.72
CA ALA A 208 -9.25 -29.63 35.14
C ALA A 208 -10.67 -29.91 35.65
N ARG A 209 -11.72 -29.53 34.90
CA ARG A 209 -13.12 -29.86 35.23
C ARG A 209 -13.33 -31.37 35.35
N ASN A 210 -12.88 -32.14 34.36
CA ASN A 210 -13.07 -33.58 34.32
C ASN A 210 -12.32 -34.32 35.45
N GLN A 211 -11.16 -33.81 35.88
CA GLN A 211 -10.37 -34.38 36.99
C GLN A 211 -10.90 -34.00 38.37
N SER A 212 -11.46 -32.80 38.53
CA SER A 212 -11.97 -32.31 39.81
C SER A 212 -13.39 -32.77 40.12
N GLY A 213 -14.15 -33.25 39.12
CA GLY A 213 -15.51 -33.76 39.31
C GLY A 213 -16.53 -32.68 39.72
N VAL A 214 -16.15 -31.40 39.60
CA VAL A 214 -16.94 -30.25 39.99
C VAL A 214 -17.94 -29.93 38.87
N SER A 215 -19.23 -29.82 39.21
CA SER A 215 -20.28 -29.49 38.24
C SER A 215 -20.11 -28.07 37.68
N GLU A 216 -20.68 -27.83 36.50
CA GLU A 216 -20.59 -26.54 35.80
C GLU A 216 -21.14 -25.37 36.64
N ASP A 217 -22.14 -25.63 37.48
CA ASP A 217 -22.72 -24.65 38.40
C ASP A 217 -21.75 -24.25 39.52
N ALA A 218 -21.01 -25.20 40.09
CA ALA A 218 -20.03 -24.91 41.14
C ALA A 218 -18.82 -24.14 40.60
N LEU A 219 -18.37 -24.41 39.36
CA LEU A 219 -17.32 -23.63 38.70
C LEU A 219 -17.77 -22.19 38.38
N LYS A 220 -19.03 -22.00 37.97
CA LYS A 220 -19.63 -20.66 37.79
C LYS A 220 -19.68 -19.90 39.12
N GLU A 221 -20.09 -20.54 40.20
CA GLU A 221 -20.09 -19.94 41.55
C GLU A 221 -18.68 -19.55 42.00
N PHE A 222 -17.67 -20.41 41.82
CA PHE A 222 -16.28 -20.07 42.14
C PHE A 222 -15.75 -18.91 41.29
N SER A 223 -16.07 -18.86 40.00
CA SER A 223 -15.66 -17.76 39.11
C SER A 223 -16.34 -16.43 39.48
N MET A 224 -17.63 -16.47 39.88
CA MET A 224 -18.33 -15.31 40.43
C MET A 224 -17.71 -14.85 41.75
N MET A 225 -17.40 -15.77 42.68
CA MET A 225 -16.72 -15.46 43.94
C MET A 225 -15.33 -14.87 43.71
N PHE A 226 -14.54 -15.44 42.80
CA PHE A 226 -13.22 -14.91 42.47
C PHE A 226 -13.30 -13.50 41.87
N LYS A 227 -14.32 -13.21 41.05
CA LYS A 227 -14.60 -11.84 40.55
C LYS A 227 -15.00 -10.88 41.65
N VAL A 228 -15.83 -11.29 42.61
CA VAL A 228 -16.21 -10.46 43.76
C VAL A 228 -14.99 -10.16 44.62
N CYS A 229 -14.11 -11.14 44.85
CA CYS A 229 -12.85 -10.93 45.58
C CYS A 229 -11.84 -10.08 44.79
N SER A 230 -11.75 -10.25 43.47
CA SER A 230 -10.80 -9.52 42.62
C SER A 230 -11.23 -8.08 42.33
N GLY A 231 -12.54 -7.80 42.33
CA GLY A 231 -13.10 -6.43 42.24
C GLY A 231 -13.30 -5.75 43.60
N GLY A 232 -13.36 -6.51 44.70
CA GLY A 232 -13.58 -6.01 46.06
C GLY A 232 -12.39 -5.31 46.70
N VAL A 233 -11.19 -5.41 46.11
CA VAL A 233 -9.98 -4.73 46.63
C VAL A 233 -10.04 -3.20 46.44
N GLN A 234 -10.94 -2.67 45.60
CA GLN A 234 -11.09 -1.22 45.40
C GLN A 234 -12.15 -0.53 46.29
N MET A 235 -12.99 -1.27 47.03
CA MET A 235 -14.11 -0.67 47.79
C MET A 235 -13.80 -0.41 49.28
N PHE A 236 -12.63 -0.80 49.80
CA PHE A 236 -12.28 -0.59 51.21
C PHE A 236 -11.44 0.66 51.49
N GLU A 237 -11.12 1.50 50.49
CA GLU A 237 -10.29 2.71 50.66
C GLU A 237 -11.07 4.04 50.69
N VAL A 238 -12.41 4.03 50.68
CA VAL A 238 -13.23 5.29 50.64
C VAL A 238 -14.05 5.53 51.92
N CYS A 239 -13.78 4.81 53.01
CA CYS A 239 -14.31 5.15 54.33
C CYS A 239 -13.22 5.06 55.40
N SER A 240 -12.39 6.11 55.46
CA SER A 240 -11.66 6.54 56.67
C SER A 240 -11.45 8.04 56.58
#